data_AF-A0A6M8NP47-F1
#
_entry.id   AF-A0A6M8NP47-F1
#
_cell.length_a   1.000
_cell.length_b   1.000
_cell.length_c   1.000
_cell.angle_alpha   90.00
_cell.angle_beta   90.00
_cell.angle_gamma   90.00
#
_symmetry.space_group_name_H-M   'P 1'
#
loop_
_entity.id
_entity.type
_entity.pdbx_description
1 polymer ?
#
loop_
_entity_poly.entity_id
_entity_poly.type
_entity_poly.pdbx_seq_one_letter_code
_entity_poly.pdbx_strand_id
1 'polypeptide(L)'
;MIDINNLQDIMPNEAIFIDYYKYIYLTIFFFLFFIVLIFLIKRFNKKEKIVFTKEQIAVKNLKNIDFNTPNQKQLLYDFTLFAKECQNEETKEKLDEILKEIEPFKYQKDEIILDENIKKRLKEYVDELVF
;
A
#
# COMPACT_ATOMS: atom_id res chain seq x y z
N MET A 1 -37.93 35.84 -72.30
CA MET A 1 -38.89 35.91 -71.18
C MET A 1 -38.54 34.76 -70.26
N ILE A 2 -38.03 35.01 -69.05
CA ILE A 2 -37.68 33.95 -68.10
C ILE A 2 -38.98 33.56 -67.39
N ASP A 3 -39.34 32.29 -67.47
CA ASP A 3 -40.57 31.73 -66.92
C ASP A 3 -40.45 31.65 -65.39
N ILE A 4 -41.14 32.58 -64.72
CA ILE A 4 -41.09 32.80 -63.27
C ILE A 4 -41.69 31.62 -62.49
N ASN A 5 -42.43 30.74 -63.18
CA ASN A 5 -43.09 29.57 -62.60
C ASN A 5 -42.13 28.43 -62.27
N ASN A 6 -40.91 28.43 -62.82
CA ASN A 6 -39.89 27.42 -62.53
C ASN A 6 -39.09 27.69 -61.25
N LEU A 7 -39.37 28.79 -60.54
CA LEU A 7 -38.70 29.17 -59.29
C LEU A 7 -39.47 28.74 -58.03
N GLN A 8 -40.62 28.09 -58.18
CA GLN A 8 -41.55 27.81 -57.08
C GLN A 8 -41.26 26.52 -56.30
N ASP A 9 -40.27 25.72 -56.73
CA ASP A 9 -39.96 24.42 -56.13
C ASP A 9 -38.58 24.38 -55.47
N ILE A 10 -38.15 25.50 -54.88
CA ILE A 10 -37.09 25.48 -53.87
C ILE A 10 -37.76 25.40 -52.50
N MET A 11 -37.74 24.19 -51.92
CA MET A 11 -38.13 23.95 -50.54
C MET A 11 -37.48 25.04 -49.66
N PRO A 12 -38.24 25.76 -48.81
CA PRO A 12 -37.62 26.72 -47.92
C PRO A 12 -36.59 25.96 -47.10
N ASN A 13 -35.33 26.41 -47.13
CA ASN A 13 -34.31 25.90 -46.23
C ASN A 13 -34.82 26.15 -44.81
N GLU A 14 -35.46 25.14 -44.22
CA GLU A 14 -35.92 25.19 -42.85
C GLU A 14 -34.69 25.53 -42.02
N ALA A 15 -34.63 26.77 -41.53
CA ALA A 15 -33.55 27.18 -40.66
C ALA A 15 -33.61 26.24 -39.46
N ILE A 16 -32.66 25.30 -39.40
CA ILE A 16 -32.55 24.37 -38.28
C ILE A 16 -32.17 25.23 -37.08
N PHE A 17 -33.17 25.67 -36.33
CA PHE A 17 -32.96 26.37 -35.07
C PHE A 17 -32.48 25.34 -34.06
N ILE A 18 -31.16 25.16 -34.03
CA ILE A 18 -30.50 24.34 -33.03
C ILE A 18 -30.68 25.06 -31.70
N ASP A 19 -31.41 24.43 -30.79
CA ASP A 19 -31.60 24.93 -29.44
C ASP A 19 -30.32 24.71 -28.61
N TYR A 20 -29.39 25.66 -28.74
CA TYR A 20 -28.10 25.64 -28.05
C TYR A 20 -28.25 25.64 -26.53
N TYR A 21 -29.37 26.11 -25.98
CA TYR A 21 -29.60 26.11 -24.53
C TYR A 21 -29.63 24.69 -23.98
N LYS A 22 -30.25 23.74 -24.69
CA LYS A 22 -30.26 22.32 -24.28
C LYS A 22 -28.85 21.74 -24.17
N TYR A 23 -27.98 22.06 -25.11
CA TYR A 23 -26.58 21.60 -25.11
C TYR A 23 -25.74 22.27 -24.03
N ILE A 24 -26.02 23.55 -23.72
CA ILE A 24 -25.38 24.28 -22.61
C ILE A 24 -25.77 23.64 -21.27
N TYR A 25 -27.05 23.36 -21.04
CA TYR A 25 -27.49 22.68 -19.81
C TYR A 25 -26.89 21.28 -19.67
N LEU A 26 -26.82 20.53 -20.78
CA LEU A 26 -26.17 19.22 -20.80
C LEU A 26 -24.69 19.31 -20.42
N THR A 27 -23.98 20.30 -20.96
CA THR A 27 -22.55 20.52 -20.69
C THR A 27 -22.32 20.88 -19.22
N ILE A 28 -23.15 21.77 -18.66
CA ILE A 28 -23.10 22.14 -17.24
C ILE A 28 -23.39 20.93 -16.34
N PHE A 29 -24.37 20.11 -16.71
CA PHE A 29 -24.70 18.89 -15.96
C PHE A 29 -23.53 17.91 -15.93
N PHE A 30 -22.91 17.62 -17.08
CA PHE A 30 -21.73 16.76 -17.12
C PHE A 30 -20.57 17.35 -16.34
N PHE A 31 -20.33 18.65 -16.43
CA PHE A 31 -19.25 19.31 -15.68
C PHE A 31 -19.44 19.18 -14.16
N LEU A 32 -20.65 19.42 -13.66
CA LEU A 32 -21.00 19.21 -12.25
C LEU A 32 -20.87 17.73 -11.85
N PHE A 33 -21.33 16.81 -12.71
CA PHE A 33 -21.20 15.38 -12.48
C PHE A 33 -19.72 14.96 -12.33
N PHE A 34 -18.83 15.44 -13.20
CA PHE A 34 -17.40 15.17 -13.10
C PHE A 34 -16.77 15.73 -11.83
N ILE A 35 -17.15 16.94 -11.40
CA ILE A 35 -16.68 17.53 -10.15
C ILE A 35 -17.07 16.65 -8.95
N VAL A 36 -18.34 16.22 -8.91
CA VAL A 36 -18.83 15.33 -7.84
C VAL A 36 -18.11 14.00 -7.88
N LEU A 37 -17.90 13.41 -9.07
CA LEU A 37 -17.18 12.16 -9.24
C LEU A 37 -15.74 12.27 -8.73
N ILE A 38 -15.00 13.33 -9.10
CA ILE A 38 -13.64 13.58 -8.62
C ILE A 38 -13.61 13.78 -7.11
N PHE A 39 -14.59 14.51 -6.55
CA PHE A 39 -14.71 14.71 -5.11
C PHE A 39 -14.96 13.38 -4.37
N LEU A 40 -15.86 12.55 -4.87
CA LEU A 40 -16.15 11.22 -4.31
C LEU A 40 -14.94 10.31 -4.44
N ILE A 41 -14.29 10.25 -5.61
CA ILE A 41 -13.05 9.48 -5.79
C ILE A 41 -11.99 9.95 -4.80
N LYS A 42 -11.78 11.25 -4.60
CA LYS A 42 -10.81 11.77 -3.62
C LYS A 42 -11.21 11.45 -2.17
N ARG A 43 -12.51 11.41 -1.87
CA ARG A 43 -13.05 11.08 -0.54
C ARG A 43 -12.94 9.58 -0.24
N PHE A 44 -13.22 8.71 -1.21
CA PHE A 44 -13.12 7.25 -1.10
C PHE A 44 -11.68 6.74 -1.32
N ASN A 45 -10.85 7.44 -2.09
CA ASN A 45 -9.40 7.20 -2.21
C ASN A 45 -8.59 7.81 -1.06
N LYS A 46 -9.24 8.30 -0.01
CA LYS A 46 -8.68 8.10 1.33
C LYS A 46 -8.72 6.59 1.58
N LYS A 47 -7.84 5.86 0.87
CA LYS A 47 -7.35 4.57 1.34
C LYS A 47 -7.04 4.85 2.79
N GLU A 48 -7.80 4.23 3.68
CA GLU A 48 -7.27 3.91 4.98
C GLU A 48 -5.89 3.36 4.64
N LYS A 49 -4.83 4.16 4.90
CA LYS A 49 -3.52 3.58 5.02
C LYS A 49 -3.81 2.48 6.02
N ILE A 50 -3.74 1.23 5.61
CA ILE A 50 -3.72 0.12 6.54
C ILE A 50 -2.54 0.50 7.42
N VAL A 51 -2.84 1.10 8.57
CA VAL A 51 -1.83 1.51 9.51
C VAL A 51 -1.45 0.18 10.08
N PHE A 52 -0.53 -0.50 9.40
CA PHE A 52 0.09 -1.69 9.94
C PHE A 52 0.54 -1.27 11.33
N THR A 53 0.01 -1.93 12.35
CA THR A 53 0.44 -1.67 13.72
C THR A 53 1.95 -1.88 13.77
N LYS A 54 2.63 -1.19 14.69
CA LYS A 54 4.10 -1.34 14.82
C LYS A 54 4.50 -2.80 14.91
N GLU A 55 3.68 -3.60 15.58
CA GLU A 55 3.73 -5.07 15.64
C GLU A 55 3.68 -5.72 14.25
N GLN A 56 2.66 -5.44 13.42
CA GLN A 56 2.57 -6.02 12.08
C GLN A 56 3.77 -5.68 11.19
N ILE A 57 4.32 -4.47 11.32
CA ILE A 57 5.54 -4.07 10.62
C ILE A 57 6.74 -4.85 11.15
N ALA A 58 6.86 -4.99 12.46
CA ALA A 58 7.95 -5.72 13.11
C ALA A 58 7.92 -7.23 12.77
N VAL A 59 6.74 -7.86 12.76
CA VAL A 59 6.55 -9.25 12.32
C VAL A 59 6.95 -9.43 10.86
N LYS A 60 6.52 -8.50 9.99
CA LYS A 60 6.91 -8.53 8.58
C LYS A 60 8.43 -8.40 8.43
N ASN A 61 9.07 -7.53 9.20
CA ASN A 61 10.51 -7.38 9.14
C ASN A 61 11.23 -8.62 9.66
N LEU A 62 10.78 -9.22 10.77
CA LEU A 62 11.32 -10.50 11.30
C LEU A 62 11.23 -11.64 10.28
N LYS A 63 10.09 -11.78 9.59
CA LYS A 63 9.90 -12.81 8.55
C LYS A 63 10.78 -12.61 7.31
N ASN A 64 11.27 -11.38 7.08
CA ASN A 64 12.14 -11.06 5.95
C ASN A 64 13.63 -10.99 6.34
N ILE A 65 14.00 -11.36 7.57
CA ILE A 65 15.41 -11.44 7.96
C ILE A 65 16.10 -12.56 7.19
N ASP A 66 17.21 -12.23 6.54
CA ASP A 66 18.05 -13.21 5.85
C ASP A 66 19.09 -13.82 6.79
N PHE A 67 18.79 -15.02 7.30
CA PHE A 67 19.67 -15.81 8.18
C PHE A 67 20.99 -16.27 7.54
N ASN A 68 21.14 -16.10 6.22
CA ASN A 68 22.35 -16.44 5.49
C ASN A 68 23.24 -15.23 5.19
N THR A 69 22.86 -14.04 5.65
CA THR A 69 23.64 -12.83 5.45
C THR A 69 25.04 -12.95 6.09
N PRO A 70 26.12 -12.53 5.40
CA PRO A 70 27.48 -12.58 5.96
C PRO A 70 27.64 -11.67 7.20
N ASN A 71 26.89 -10.57 7.28
CA ASN A 71 26.84 -9.68 8.44
C ASN A 71 25.87 -10.19 9.52
N GLN A 72 26.29 -11.25 10.20
CA GLN A 72 25.59 -11.90 11.31
C GLN A 72 25.34 -10.97 12.52
N LYS A 73 26.22 -9.98 12.75
CA LYS A 73 26.06 -8.99 13.83
C LYS A 73 24.87 -8.08 13.60
N GLN A 74 24.73 -7.61 12.36
CA GLN A 74 23.60 -6.78 11.96
C GLN A 74 22.29 -7.56 12.02
N LEU A 75 22.30 -8.83 11.60
CA LEU A 75 21.15 -9.71 11.76
C LEU A 75 20.68 -9.81 13.22
N LEU A 76 21.59 -10.04 14.16
CA LEU A 76 21.25 -10.12 15.58
C LEU A 76 20.68 -8.80 16.10
N TYR A 77 21.25 -7.67 15.67
CA TYR A 77 20.74 -6.36 16.03
C TYR A 77 19.31 -6.14 15.52
N ASP A 78 19.09 -6.38 14.23
CA ASP A 78 17.78 -6.21 13.57
C ASP A 78 16.74 -7.17 14.18
N PHE A 79 17.12 -8.41 14.45
CA PHE A 79 16.28 -9.37 15.17
C PHE A 79 15.89 -8.84 16.55
N THR A 80 16.86 -8.40 17.36
CA THR A 80 16.56 -7.88 18.72
C THR A 80 15.65 -6.65 18.70
N LEU A 81 15.81 -5.80 17.68
CA LEU A 81 15.01 -4.58 17.52
C LEU A 81 13.56 -4.93 17.20
N PHE A 82 13.32 -5.79 16.20
CA PHE A 82 11.97 -6.13 15.79
C PHE A 82 11.28 -7.10 16.74
N ALA A 83 12.01 -8.03 17.36
CA ALA A 83 11.43 -8.99 18.28
C ALA A 83 10.88 -8.34 19.56
N LYS A 84 11.51 -7.26 20.05
CA LYS A 84 10.99 -6.46 21.17
C LYS A 84 9.64 -5.82 20.87
N GLU A 85 9.40 -5.44 19.62
CA GLU A 85 8.14 -4.84 19.19
C GLU A 85 7.04 -5.90 18.94
N CYS A 86 7.36 -7.20 19.00
CA CYS A 86 6.43 -8.31 18.78
C CYS A 86 6.12 -9.11 20.06
N GLN A 87 6.39 -8.55 21.24
CA GLN A 87 6.31 -9.28 22.50
C GLN A 87 4.85 -9.48 22.96
N ASN A 88 4.34 -10.70 22.86
CA ASN A 88 3.09 -11.13 23.51
C ASN A 88 3.39 -11.86 24.83
N GLU A 89 2.42 -11.93 25.75
CA GLU A 89 2.61 -12.61 27.06
C GLU A 89 3.04 -14.07 26.93
N GLU A 90 2.56 -14.78 25.90
CA GLU A 90 2.91 -16.20 25.63
C GLU A 90 4.30 -16.38 25.01
N THR A 91 4.76 -15.46 24.16
CA THR A 91 6.07 -15.53 23.48
C THR A 91 7.19 -14.83 24.26
N LYS A 92 6.84 -14.06 25.30
CA LYS A 92 7.78 -13.26 26.09
C LYS A 92 8.89 -14.09 26.74
N GLU A 93 8.55 -15.24 27.33
CA GLU A 93 9.51 -16.09 28.02
C GLU A 93 10.51 -16.71 27.03
N LYS A 94 10.02 -17.21 25.89
CA LYS A 94 10.85 -17.72 24.79
C LYS A 94 11.76 -16.64 24.21
N LEU A 95 11.25 -15.42 24.03
CA LEU A 95 12.04 -14.30 23.54
C LEU A 95 13.17 -13.95 24.51
N ASP A 96 12.89 -13.89 25.81
CA ASP A 96 13.90 -13.57 26.82
C ASP A 96 15.01 -14.64 26.89
N GLU A 97 14.68 -15.92 26.71
CA GLU A 97 15.69 -16.99 26.58
C GLU A 97 16.60 -16.77 25.37
N ILE A 98 16.00 -16.50 24.20
CA ILE A 98 16.74 -16.26 22.96
C ILE A 98 17.62 -15.01 23.10
N LEU A 99 17.08 -13.93 23.68
CA LEU A 99 17.82 -12.68 23.91
C LEU A 99 19.04 -12.88 24.82
N LYS A 100 18.92 -13.69 25.87
CA LYS A 100 20.04 -14.06 26.75
C LYS A 100 21.09 -14.90 26.01
N GLU A 101 20.66 -15.79 25.12
CA GLU A 101 21.57 -16.62 24.33
C GLU A 101 22.37 -15.79 23.32
N ILE A 102 21.76 -14.76 22.73
CA ILE A 102 22.42 -13.90 21.74
C ILE A 102 23.17 -12.70 22.34
N GLU A 103 22.95 -12.38 23.62
CA GLU A 103 23.56 -11.25 24.33
C GLU A 103 25.11 -11.26 24.29
N PRO A 104 25.81 -12.39 24.48
CA PRO A 104 27.28 -12.45 24.41
C PRO A 104 27.83 -12.04 23.04
N PHE A 105 27.11 -12.38 21.97
CA PHE A 105 27.52 -12.09 20.60
C PHE A 105 27.41 -10.60 20.28
N LYS A 106 26.52 -9.86 20.95
CA LYS A 106 26.36 -8.41 20.74
C LYS A 106 27.63 -7.61 21.05
N TYR A 107 28.43 -8.08 22.01
CA TYR A 107 29.62 -7.40 22.51
C TYR A 107 30.93 -7.93 21.89
N GLN A 108 30.88 -8.97 21.06
CA GLN A 108 32.07 -9.45 20.35
C GLN A 108 32.54 -8.42 19.31
N LYS A 109 33.86 -8.19 19.31
CA LYS A 109 34.55 -7.32 18.35
C LYS A 109 34.87 -8.03 17.04
N ASP A 110 35.03 -9.34 17.07
CA ASP A 110 35.41 -10.17 15.93
C ASP A 110 34.19 -10.54 15.06
N GLU A 111 34.44 -11.09 13.86
CA GLU A 111 33.39 -11.59 12.98
C GLU A 111 32.58 -12.69 13.68
N ILE A 112 31.30 -12.41 13.90
CA ILE A 112 30.38 -13.33 14.57
C ILE A 112 29.97 -14.39 13.55
N ILE A 113 30.27 -15.65 13.85
CA ILE A 113 29.74 -16.80 13.12
C ILE A 113 28.69 -17.42 14.02
N LEU A 114 27.41 -17.25 13.66
CA LEU A 114 26.34 -17.95 14.36
C LEU A 114 26.35 -19.42 13.99
N ASP A 115 26.35 -20.26 15.01
CA ASP A 115 26.09 -21.68 14.87
C ASP A 115 24.70 -21.92 14.27
N GLU A 116 24.55 -22.98 13.49
CA GLU A 116 23.27 -23.31 12.84
C GLU A 116 22.16 -23.54 13.86
N ASN A 117 22.50 -24.03 15.05
CA ASN A 117 21.54 -24.24 16.13
C ASN A 117 20.87 -22.92 16.57
N ILE A 118 21.65 -21.85 16.73
CA ILE A 118 21.12 -20.54 17.13
C ILE A 118 20.26 -19.95 16.00
N LYS A 119 20.71 -20.08 14.74
CA LYS A 119 19.91 -19.65 13.57
C LYS A 119 18.57 -20.38 13.50
N LYS A 120 18.56 -21.67 13.81
CA LYS A 120 17.35 -22.48 13.82
C LYS A 120 16.38 -22.01 14.90
N ARG A 121 16.85 -21.77 16.14
CA ARG A 121 16.00 -21.23 17.22
C ARG A 121 15.43 -19.85 16.91
N LEU A 122 16.23 -18.97 16.30
CA LEU A 122 15.75 -17.65 15.85
C LEU A 122 14.64 -17.78 14.80
N LYS A 123 14.80 -18.70 13.84
CA LYS A 123 13.82 -18.97 12.81
C LYS A 123 12.53 -19.59 13.37
N GLU A 124 12.65 -20.55 14.27
CA GLU A 124 11.52 -21.17 14.97
C GLU A 124 10.70 -20.12 15.71
N TYR A 125 11.35 -19.18 16.40
CA TYR A 125 10.65 -18.06 17.05
C TYR A 125 9.88 -17.19 16.04
N VAL A 126 10.47 -16.87 14.89
CA VAL A 126 9.80 -16.07 13.84
C VAL A 126 8.60 -16.82 13.22
N ASP A 127 8.71 -18.14 13.07
CA ASP A 127 7.65 -18.98 12.52
C ASP A 127 6.49 -19.17 13.53
N GLU A 128 6.78 -19.19 14.84
CA GLU A 128 5.78 -19.26 15.91
C GLU A 128 5.02 -17.93 16.12
N LEU A 129 5.46 -16.81 15.53
CA LEU A 129 4.72 -15.55 15.59
C LEU A 129 3.42 -15.64 14.77
N VAL A 130 2.34 -15.99 15.45
CA VAL A 130 0.96 -15.96 14.94
C VAL A 130 0.43 -14.52 15.04
N PHE A 131 0.22 -13.88 13.89
CA PHE A 131 -0.50 -12.61 13.74
C PHE A 131 -1.45 -12.72 12.55
#